data_AF-T1HKQ9-F1
#
_entry.id   AF-T1HKQ9-F1
#
_cell.length_a   1.000
_cell.length_b   1.000
_cell.length_c   1.000
_cell.angle_alpha   90.00
_cell.angle_beta   90.00
_cell.angle_gamma   90.00
#
_symmetry.space_group_name_H-M   'P 1'
#
loop_
_entity.id
_entity.type
_entity.pdbx_description
1 polymer ?
#
loop_
_entity_poly.entity_id
_entity_poly.type
_entity_poly.pdbx_seq_one_letter_code
_entity_poly.pdbx_strand_id
1 'polypeptide(L)'
;MVRSYKIKEFEYKSLCHKNEFNVTLSEDGDDYEYLPKTYLNIECYTPDAYINSHTQMCDFPGYRCIKKKRIVPIFRRLNAKWRGSWEFVREEIQGYGCECMYPQKLN
;
A
#
# COMPACT_ATOMS: atom_id res chain seq x y z
N MET A 1 -13.29 -36.27 32.55
CA MET A 1 -13.77 -34.88 32.37
C MET A 1 -12.79 -34.16 31.47
N VAL A 2 -13.18 -33.79 30.25
CA VAL A 2 -12.31 -33.04 29.33
C VAL A 2 -12.57 -31.54 29.58
N ARG A 3 -11.57 -30.81 30.07
CA ARG A 3 -11.64 -29.34 30.18
C ARG A 3 -11.52 -28.76 28.76
N SER A 4 -12.64 -28.25 28.25
CA SER A 4 -12.64 -27.45 27.03
C SER A 4 -12.18 -26.03 27.37
N TYR A 5 -11.04 -25.61 26.83
CA TYR A 5 -10.57 -24.23 26.93
C TYR A 5 -11.15 -23.43 25.76
N LYS A 6 -11.90 -22.37 26.05
CA LYS A 6 -12.28 -21.38 25.03
C LYS A 6 -11.04 -20.57 24.68
N ILE A 7 -10.49 -20.79 23.49
CA ILE A 7 -9.49 -19.90 22.91
C ILE A 7 -10.19 -18.57 22.66
N LYS A 8 -9.69 -17.47 23.26
CA LYS A 8 -10.13 -16.14 22.86
C LYS A 8 -9.56 -15.88 21.47
N GLU A 9 -10.42 -15.78 20.48
CA GLU A 9 -10.04 -15.29 19.15
C GLU A 9 -9.75 -13.80 19.25
N PHE A 10 -8.57 -13.40 18.80
CA PHE A 10 -8.17 -11.99 18.70
C PHE A 10 -8.29 -11.57 17.24
N GLU A 11 -9.06 -10.51 17.00
CA GLU A 11 -9.07 -9.82 15.71
C GLU A 11 -7.97 -8.74 15.72
N TYR A 12 -6.95 -8.93 14.89
CA TYR A 12 -5.86 -7.95 14.76
C TYR A 12 -6.25 -6.86 13.76
N LYS A 13 -6.07 -5.60 14.16
CA LYS A 13 -6.34 -4.43 13.31
C LYS A 13 -5.07 -3.61 13.10
N SER A 14 -4.96 -3.00 11.93
CA SER A 14 -3.84 -2.10 11.61
C SER A 14 -3.90 -0.84 12.47
N LEU A 15 -2.74 -0.39 12.95
CA LEU A 15 -2.59 0.90 13.66
C LEU A 15 -2.69 2.11 12.72
N CYS A 16 -2.48 1.89 11.42
CA CYS A 16 -2.61 2.89 10.37
C CYS A 16 -3.88 2.66 9.57
N HIS A 17 -4.65 3.74 9.37
CA HIS A 17 -5.79 3.70 8.47
C HIS A 17 -5.33 3.85 7.02
N LYS A 18 -6.15 3.32 6.12
CA LYS A 18 -5.85 3.29 4.70
C LYS A 18 -7.08 3.57 3.85
N ASN A 19 -6.88 4.32 2.78
CA ASN A 19 -7.81 4.42 1.66
C ASN A 19 -7.20 3.71 0.46
N GLU A 20 -8.02 2.95 -0.27
CA GLU A 20 -7.58 2.18 -1.42
C GLU A 20 -8.24 2.74 -2.69
N PHE A 21 -7.47 2.90 -3.76
CA PHE A 21 -7.97 3.33 -5.05
C PHE A 21 -7.10 2.81 -6.18
N ASN A 22 -7.68 2.67 -7.37
CA ASN A 22 -6.96 2.21 -8.55
C ASN A 22 -6.27 3.40 -9.23
N VAL A 23 -5.01 3.21 -9.61
CA VAL A 23 -4.20 4.17 -10.38
C VAL A 23 -3.84 3.55 -11.71
N THR A 24 -3.96 4.32 -12.78
CA THR A 24 -3.58 3.92 -14.14
C THR A 24 -2.06 4.07 -14.32
N LEU A 25 -1.41 3.08 -14.91
CA LEU A 25 0.04 3.11 -15.16
C LEU A 25 0.44 3.98 -16.35
N SER A 26 -0.46 4.19 -17.31
CA SER A 26 -0.24 5.13 -18.41
C SER A 26 -0.50 6.56 -17.93
N GLU A 27 0.53 7.39 -17.88
CA GLU A 27 0.39 8.83 -17.71
C GLU A 27 0.00 9.50 -19.05
N ASP A 28 -0.66 10.66 -18.99
CA ASP A 28 -0.99 11.44 -20.18
C ASP A 28 0.30 11.86 -20.89
N GLY A 29 0.56 11.29 -22.07
CA GLY A 29 1.78 11.53 -22.85
C GLY A 29 2.78 10.36 -22.86
N ASP A 30 2.47 9.25 -22.19
CA ASP A 30 3.31 8.06 -22.27
C ASP A 30 3.07 7.28 -23.58
N ASP A 31 4.16 6.92 -24.26
CA ASP A 31 4.16 6.12 -25.49
C ASP A 31 3.98 4.63 -25.21
N TYR A 32 3.75 4.22 -23.96
CA TYR A 32 3.62 2.81 -23.56
C TYR A 32 2.21 2.43 -23.10
N GLU A 33 1.82 1.21 -23.46
CA GLU A 33 0.69 0.50 -22.88
C GLU A 33 1.20 -0.51 -21.85
N TYR A 34 0.49 -0.63 -20.72
CA TYR A 34 0.88 -1.51 -19.61
C TYR A 34 -0.16 -2.61 -19.34
N LEU A 35 0.33 -3.75 -18.84
CA LEU A 35 -0.47 -4.85 -18.30
C LEU A 35 0.05 -5.29 -16.92
N PRO A 36 -0.77 -5.25 -15.85
CA PRO A 36 -2.15 -4.72 -15.83
C PRO A 36 -2.17 -3.21 -16.11
N LYS A 37 -3.29 -2.66 -16.61
CA LYS A 37 -3.40 -1.22 -16.90
C LYS A 37 -3.43 -0.36 -15.65
N THR A 38 -3.93 -0.92 -14.56
CA THR A 38 -4.08 -0.26 -13.27
C THR A 38 -3.43 -1.08 -12.17
N TYR A 39 -3.05 -0.40 -11.10
CA TYR A 39 -2.63 -1.02 -9.85
C TYR A 39 -3.41 -0.43 -8.68
N LEU A 40 -3.51 -1.20 -7.60
CA LEU A 40 -4.09 -0.74 -6.35
C LEU A 40 -3.08 0.13 -5.62
N ASN A 41 -3.44 1.39 -5.38
CA ASN A 41 -2.68 2.32 -4.58
C ASN A 41 -3.34 2.51 -3.21
N ILE A 42 -2.49 2.64 -2.19
CA ILE A 42 -2.90 2.79 -0.80
C ILE A 42 -2.40 4.13 -0.26
N GLU A 43 -3.34 4.93 0.23
CA GLU A 43 -3.07 6.14 0.97
C GLU A 43 -3.18 5.91 2.47
N CYS A 44 -2.10 6.19 3.19
CA CYS A 44 -2.03 6.05 4.64
C CYS A 44 -2.41 7.36 5.31
N TYR A 45 -3.26 7.29 6.32
CA TYR A 45 -3.60 8.44 7.15
C TYR A 45 -3.74 8.02 8.61
N THR A 46 -3.51 8.98 9.49
CA THR A 46 -3.82 8.90 10.92
C THR A 46 -5.08 9.72 11.14
N PRO A 47 -6.22 9.12 11.52
CA PRO A 47 -7.37 9.90 12.00
C PRO A 47 -6.96 10.80 13.16
N ASP A 48 -7.60 11.96 13.28
CA ASP A 48 -7.32 12.87 14.38
C ASP A 48 -7.52 12.16 15.73
N ALA A 49 -6.48 12.18 16.56
CA ALA A 49 -6.41 11.47 17.85
C ALA A 49 -7.54 11.81 18.85
N TYR A 50 -8.29 12.89 18.59
CA TYR A 50 -9.43 13.30 19.40
C TYR A 50 -10.68 12.41 19.26
N ILE A 51 -10.75 11.54 18.26
CA ILE A 51 -12.01 10.87 17.90
C ILE A 51 -12.24 9.56 18.68
N ASN A 52 -11.20 8.84 19.15
CA ASN A 52 -11.40 7.58 19.89
C ASN A 52 -10.27 7.29 20.89
N SER A 53 -10.50 7.56 22.18
CA SER A 53 -9.57 7.23 23.28
C SER A 53 -9.45 5.72 23.58
N HIS A 54 -10.07 4.86 22.77
CA HIS A 54 -10.13 3.40 22.99
C HIS A 54 -9.50 2.59 21.85
N THR A 55 -8.95 3.23 20.84
CA THR A 55 -8.19 2.58 19.76
C THR A 55 -6.70 2.82 19.97
N GLN A 56 -5.92 1.76 20.14
CA GLN A 56 -4.47 1.87 20.00
C GLN A 56 -4.18 2.27 18.56
N MET A 57 -3.59 3.45 18.36
CA MET A 57 -3.31 4.01 17.03
C MET A 57 -1.81 4.24 16.87
N CYS A 58 -1.38 4.53 15.64
CA CYS A 58 -0.03 5.04 15.37
C CYS A 58 0.08 6.53 15.77
N ASP A 59 -0.29 6.86 17.01
CA ASP A 59 -0.37 8.22 17.55
C ASP A 59 0.61 8.44 18.71
N PHE A 60 1.30 7.38 19.16
CA PHE A 60 2.36 7.52 20.16
C PHE A 60 3.43 8.50 19.64
N PRO A 61 3.86 9.49 20.45
CA PRO A 61 4.80 10.52 20.01
C PRO A 61 6.05 9.92 19.36
N GLY A 62 6.35 10.36 18.14
CA GLY A 62 7.50 9.91 17.38
C GLY A 62 7.23 8.74 16.44
N TYR A 63 6.05 8.12 16.44
CA TYR A 63 5.66 7.18 15.39
C TYR A 63 4.85 7.87 14.30
N ARG A 64 4.94 7.38 13.06
CA ARG A 64 4.19 7.88 11.91
C ARG A 64 3.75 6.74 11.00
N CYS A 65 2.59 6.90 10.37
CA CYS A 65 2.16 6.02 9.30
C CYS A 65 2.91 6.32 8.00
N ILE A 66 3.62 5.33 7.48
CA ILE A 66 4.42 5.41 6.26
C ILE A 66 3.82 4.50 5.19
N LYS A 67 3.79 4.99 3.94
CA LYS A 67 3.43 4.18 2.76
C LYS A 67 4.57 3.22 2.43
N LYS A 68 4.26 1.93 2.33
CA LYS A 68 5.20 0.93 1.80
C LYS A 68 5.31 1.06 0.29
N LYS A 69 6.52 0.87 -0.22
CA LYS A 69 6.79 0.68 -1.64
C LYS A 69 6.95 -0.80 -1.94
N ARG A 70 6.62 -1.19 -3.17
CA ARG A 70 6.82 -2.56 -3.65
C ARG A 70 7.25 -2.51 -5.11
N ILE A 71 8.21 -3.37 -5.46
CA ILE A 71 8.52 -3.65 -6.86
C ILE A 71 7.53 -4.68 -7.36
N VAL A 72 6.80 -4.34 -8.43
CA VAL A 72 5.83 -5.23 -9.06
C VAL A 72 6.27 -5.61 -10.48
N PRO A 73 6.08 -6.88 -10.87
CA PRO A 73 6.25 -7.29 -12.25
C PRO A 73 5.09 -6.77 -13.10
N ILE A 74 5.39 -6.05 -14.17
CA ILE A 74 4.40 -5.62 -15.17
C ILE A 74 4.93 -5.89 -16.57
N PHE A 75 4.03 -5.88 -17.56
CA PHE A 75 4.40 -5.89 -18.96
C PHE A 75 4.11 -4.54 -19.58
N ARG A 76 4.98 -4.08 -20.47
CA ARG A 76 4.73 -2.88 -21.27
C ARG A 76 5.01 -3.11 -22.75
N ARG A 77 4.46 -2.26 -23.62
CA ARG A 77 4.79 -2.21 -25.06
C ARG A 77 4.55 -0.80 -25.61
N LEU A 78 5.22 -0.44 -26.70
CA LEU A 78 5.00 0.84 -27.37
C LEU A 78 3.59 0.92 -28.01
N ASN A 79 2.88 2.02 -27.74
CA ASN A 79 1.52 2.38 -28.15
C ASN A 79 1.42 2.85 -29.61
N ALA A 80 2.55 3.12 -30.28
CA ALA A 80 2.58 3.54 -31.69
C ALA A 80 2.04 2.42 -32.63
N LYS A 81 0.72 2.27 -32.71
CA LYS A 81 -0.03 1.39 -33.62
C LYS A 81 0.41 -0.09 -33.58
N TRP A 82 0.40 -0.72 -32.39
CA TRP A 82 0.50 -2.18 -32.23
C TRP A 82 1.81 -2.83 -32.73
N ARG A 83 2.90 -2.08 -32.87
CA ARG A 83 4.18 -2.60 -33.39
C ARG A 83 5.19 -3.07 -32.33
N GLY A 84 4.89 -2.95 -31.05
CA GLY A 84 5.77 -3.41 -29.96
C GLY A 84 5.41 -4.80 -29.43
N SER A 85 6.41 -5.67 -29.29
CA SER A 85 6.28 -6.87 -28.45
C SER A 85 6.12 -6.49 -26.98
N TRP A 86 5.36 -7.27 -26.23
CA TRP A 86 5.30 -7.12 -24.77
C TRP A 86 6.66 -7.44 -24.16
N GLU A 87 7.18 -6.52 -23.37
CA GLU A 87 8.38 -6.71 -22.58
C GLU A 87 8.05 -6.71 -21.09
N PHE A 88 8.78 -7.53 -20.33
CA PHE A 88 8.65 -7.59 -18.89
C PHE A 88 9.50 -6.50 -18.24
N VAL A 89 8.91 -5.74 -17.32
CA VAL A 89 9.60 -4.72 -16.54
C VAL A 89 9.23 -4.80 -15.06
N ARG A 90 10.11 -4.24 -14.24
CA ARG A 90 9.91 -4.14 -12.78
C ARG A 90 9.68 -2.69 -12.44
N GLU A 91 8.47 -2.35 -12.03
CA GLU A 91 8.13 -1.00 -11.62
C GLU A 91 8.03 -0.88 -10.10
N GLU A 92 8.57 0.21 -9.56
CA GLU A 92 8.38 0.55 -8.15
C GLU A 92 7.05 1.27 -7.99
N ILE A 93 6.05 0.56 -7.45
CA ILE A 93 4.79 1.20 -7.06
C ILE A 93 4.87 1.69 -5.62
N GLN A 94 4.40 2.92 -5.42
CA GLN A 94 4.12 3.43 -4.08
C GLN A 94 2.76 2.95 -3.60
N GLY A 95 2.57 2.89 -2.28
CA GLY A 95 1.26 2.61 -1.69
C GLY A 95 0.84 1.15 -1.79
N TYR A 96 1.73 0.20 -1.48
CA TYR A 96 1.36 -1.22 -1.35
C TYR A 96 0.85 -1.57 0.07
N GLY A 97 0.99 -0.66 1.03
CA GLY A 97 0.51 -0.85 2.39
C GLY A 97 0.90 0.30 3.30
N CYS A 98 0.44 0.23 4.54
CA CYS A 98 0.72 1.22 5.58
C CYS A 98 1.38 0.56 6.78
N GLU A 99 2.45 1.16 7.28
CA GLU A 99 3.13 0.70 8.49
C GLU A 99 3.37 1.83 9.46
N CYS A 100 3.23 1.53 10.75
CA CYS A 100 3.57 2.45 11.83
C CYS A 100 5.06 2.31 12.14
N MET A 101 5.83 3.35 11.83
CA MET A 101 7.29 3.33 11.97
C MET A 101 7.78 4.54 12.76
N TYR A 102 8.96 4.42 13.37
CA TYR A 102 9.66 5.54 13.98
C TYR A 102 10.68 6.14 12.98
N PRO A 103 10.89 7.47 12.96
CA PRO A 103 11.87 8.09 12.09
C PRO A 103 13.28 7.79 12.59
N GLN A 104 14.16 7.38 11.69
CA GLN A 104 15.60 7.31 11.95
C GLN A 104 16.28 8.53 11.33
N LYS A 105 17.25 9.13 12.05
CA LYS A 105 18.14 10.13 11.44
C LYS A 105 19.05 9.42 10.46
N LEU A 106 19.13 9.92 9.22
CA LEU A 106 20.14 9.50 8.27
C LEU A 106 21.44 10.24 8.62
N ASN A 107 22.51 9.49 8.85
CA ASN A 107 23.86 10.02 9.05
C ASN A 107 24.54 10.31 7.71
#